data_AF-A0A378LQ82-F1
#
_entry.id   AF-A0A378LQ82-F1
#
_cell.length_a   1.000
_cell.length_b   1.000
_cell.length_c   1.000
_cell.angle_alpha   90.00
_cell.angle_beta   90.00
_cell.angle_gamma   90.00
#
_symmetry.space_group_name_H-M   'P 1'
#
loop_
_entity.id
_entity.type
_entity.pdbx_description
1 polymer ?
#
loop_
_entity_poly.entity_id
_entity_poly.type
_entity_poly.pdbx_seq_one_letter_code
_entity_poly.pdbx_strand_id
1 'polypeptide(L)'
;MKFIRILVLGLLCSTFLSPQAWAAPGEDYDFQQERMKLTADSVMVISSFDSEDHITAYTYAGVRLWDAPFHAKILSWQVAGDFVFVFSKDRKGTKTYITCLNRYTGALIWQKP
;
A
#
# COMPACT_ATOMS: atom_id res chain seq x y z
N MET A 1 -23.46 19.45 -62.49
CA MET A 1 -22.58 19.99 -61.44
C MET A 1 -23.44 20.64 -60.37
N LYS A 2 -23.39 20.13 -59.11
CA LYS A 2 -23.49 20.88 -57.83
C LYS A 2 -24.81 21.69 -57.59
N PHE A 3 -25.66 21.47 -56.59
CA PHE A 3 -25.46 21.05 -55.20
C PHE A 3 -26.78 20.50 -54.57
N ILE A 4 -26.63 19.38 -53.86
CA ILE A 4 -27.17 19.08 -52.52
C ILE A 4 -28.68 19.27 -52.29
N ARG A 5 -29.40 18.14 -52.40
CA ARG A 5 -30.75 17.96 -51.88
C ARG A 5 -30.71 17.89 -50.34
N ILE A 6 -31.16 18.97 -49.73
CA ILE A 6 -32.13 19.03 -48.63
C ILE A 6 -32.33 17.69 -47.88
N LEU A 7 -31.51 17.50 -46.85
CA LEU A 7 -31.83 17.14 -45.47
C LEU A 7 -33.28 16.65 -45.22
N VAL A 8 -33.59 15.42 -45.64
CA VAL A 8 -34.73 14.63 -45.14
C VAL A 8 -34.20 13.24 -44.83
N LEU A 9 -33.71 13.05 -43.61
CA LEU A 9 -33.64 11.74 -42.96
C LEU A 9 -33.48 11.95 -41.45
N GLY A 10 -34.45 12.65 -40.87
CA GLY A 10 -34.67 12.63 -39.44
C GLY A 10 -35.28 11.30 -39.03
N LEU A 11 -34.88 10.85 -37.84
CA LEU A 11 -35.55 9.87 -37.00
C LEU A 11 -35.71 8.46 -37.60
N LEU A 12 -34.89 7.52 -37.11
CA LEU A 12 -35.34 6.26 -36.50
C LEU A 12 -34.10 5.36 -36.25
N CYS A 13 -33.36 5.65 -35.18
CA CYS A 13 -32.52 4.66 -34.49
C CYS A 13 -32.11 5.21 -33.12
N SER A 14 -33.10 5.43 -32.26
CA SER A 14 -32.90 5.78 -30.86
C SER A 14 -33.64 4.80 -29.97
N THR A 15 -33.24 3.53 -30.00
CA THR A 15 -33.47 2.57 -28.92
C THR A 15 -32.41 1.49 -29.04
N PHE A 16 -31.36 1.58 -28.22
CA PHE A 16 -30.72 0.49 -27.48
C PHE A 16 -29.63 1.13 -26.64
N LEU A 17 -30.07 1.82 -25.57
CA LEU A 17 -29.23 2.13 -24.43
C LEU A 17 -28.94 0.81 -23.72
N SER A 18 -27.74 0.29 -23.93
CA SER A 18 -27.05 -0.45 -22.88
C SER A 18 -25.58 -0.09 -22.96
N PRO A 19 -25.09 0.86 -22.13
CA PRO A 19 -23.71 0.74 -21.72
C PRO A 19 -23.70 -0.47 -20.77
N GLN A 20 -23.34 -1.64 -21.30
CA GLN A 20 -22.60 -2.58 -20.46
C GLN A 20 -21.30 -1.84 -20.13
N ALA A 21 -21.34 -1.06 -19.04
CA ALA A 21 -20.15 -0.69 -18.31
C ALA A 21 -19.55 -2.01 -17.85
N TRP A 22 -18.66 -2.57 -18.67
CA TRP A 22 -17.69 -3.50 -18.16
C TRP A 22 -16.97 -2.73 -17.07
N ALA A 23 -17.23 -3.12 -15.82
CA ALA A 23 -16.37 -2.72 -14.74
C ALA A 23 -14.95 -3.05 -15.21
N ALA A 24 -14.13 -2.01 -15.39
CA ALA A 24 -12.70 -2.22 -15.52
C ALA A 24 -12.29 -3.13 -14.36
N PRO A 25 -11.44 -4.15 -14.58
CA PRO A 25 -10.82 -4.85 -13.47
C PRO A 25 -10.28 -3.76 -12.56
N GLY A 26 -10.75 -3.71 -11.32
CA GLY A 26 -10.34 -2.67 -10.38
C GLY A 26 -8.83 -2.62 -10.44
N GLU A 27 -8.28 -1.47 -10.85
CA GLU A 27 -6.85 -1.28 -10.80
C GLU A 27 -6.48 -1.52 -9.35
N ASP A 28 -5.86 -2.68 -9.09
CA ASP A 28 -5.15 -2.93 -7.86
C ASP A 28 -4.22 -1.73 -7.74
N TYR A 29 -4.57 -0.83 -6.83
CA TYR A 29 -3.75 0.32 -6.50
C TYR A 29 -2.40 -0.27 -6.14
N ASP A 30 -1.44 -0.19 -7.06
CA ASP A 30 -0.17 -0.89 -6.96
C ASP A 30 0.63 -0.13 -5.90
N PHE A 31 0.36 -0.48 -4.65
CA PHE A 31 0.85 0.24 -3.49
C PHE A 31 2.36 0.03 -3.42
N GLN A 32 3.10 1.01 -3.93
CA GLN A 32 4.56 1.05 -3.91
C GLN A 32 5.03 1.33 -2.48
N GLN A 33 4.91 0.33 -1.61
CA GLN A 33 5.45 0.37 -0.26
C GLN A 33 6.97 0.31 -0.33
N GLU A 34 7.65 1.31 0.24
CA GLU A 34 9.10 1.21 0.43
C GLU A 34 9.39 0.08 1.42
N ARG A 35 9.93 -1.04 0.95
CA ARG A 35 10.14 -2.25 1.77
C ARG A 35 11.51 -2.31 2.43
N MET A 36 12.40 -1.36 2.15
CA MET A 36 13.76 -1.33 2.68
C MET A 36 14.16 0.11 3.00
N LYS A 37 14.76 0.32 4.17
CA LYS A 37 15.36 1.59 4.56
C LYS A 37 16.79 1.38 5.03
N LEU A 38 17.67 2.26 4.58
CA LEU A 38 19.04 2.35 5.07
C LEU A 38 19.11 3.42 6.17
N THR A 39 19.85 3.13 7.22
CA THR A 39 20.21 4.07 8.27
C THR A 39 21.73 4.17 8.37
N ALA A 40 22.28 5.03 9.22
CA ALA A 40 23.74 5.16 9.32
C ALA A 40 24.45 3.83 9.71
N ASP A 41 23.74 2.92 10.37
CA ASP A 41 24.30 1.72 11.03
C ASP A 41 23.57 0.40 10.69
N SER A 42 22.42 0.44 10.03
CA SER A 42 21.62 -0.77 9.74
C SER A 42 20.82 -0.69 8.45
N VAL A 43 20.54 -1.87 7.91
CA VAL A 43 19.57 -2.12 6.85
C VAL A 43 18.30 -2.64 7.49
N MET A 44 17.18 -1.96 7.30
CA MET A 44 15.88 -2.40 7.80
C MET A 44 15.00 -2.82 6.63
N VAL A 45 14.22 -3.89 6.80
CA VAL A 45 13.33 -4.42 5.76
C VAL A 45 11.95 -4.78 6.30
N ILE A 46 10.93 -4.63 5.45
CA ILE A 46 9.58 -5.14 5.68
C ILE A 46 9.39 -6.45 4.90
N SER A 47 9.27 -7.54 5.65
CA SER A 47 8.79 -8.82 5.13
C SER A 47 7.29 -8.93 5.39
N SER A 48 6.51 -9.29 4.38
CA SER A 48 5.05 -9.35 4.50
C SER A 48 4.58 -10.73 4.07
N PHE A 49 3.79 -11.35 4.93
CA PHE A 49 3.21 -12.68 4.75
C PHE A 49 1.69 -12.61 4.92
N ASP A 50 1.02 -13.74 4.69
CA ASP A 50 -0.44 -13.84 4.74
C ASP A 50 -1.01 -13.65 6.16
N SER A 51 -0.26 -14.09 7.18
CA SER A 51 -0.68 -14.05 8.58
C SER A 51 -0.08 -12.89 9.38
N GLU A 52 1.13 -12.46 9.04
CA GLU A 52 1.86 -11.41 9.75
C GLU A 52 2.87 -10.71 8.84
N ASP A 53 3.19 -9.47 9.19
CA ASP A 53 4.28 -8.71 8.62
C ASP A 53 5.40 -8.61 9.65
N HIS A 54 6.62 -8.36 9.20
CA HIS A 54 7.79 -8.23 10.04
C HIS A 54 8.56 -6.99 9.64
N ILE A 55 9.15 -6.34 10.63
CA ILE A 55 10.25 -5.40 10.42
C ILE A 55 11.50 -6.04 10.98
N THR A 56 12.53 -6.17 10.15
CA THR A 56 13.78 -6.82 10.53
C THR A 56 14.94 -5.87 10.26
N ALA A 57 15.85 -5.75 11.22
CA ALA A 57 17.08 -4.99 11.04
C ALA A 57 18.29 -5.93 10.91
N TYR A 58 19.21 -5.54 10.04
CA TYR A 58 20.46 -6.20 9.76
C TYR A 58 21.62 -5.20 9.81
N THR A 59 22.81 -5.70 10.09
CA THR A 59 24.06 -4.99 9.77
C THR A 59 24.25 -4.92 8.26
N TYR A 60 25.16 -4.06 7.80
CA TYR A 60 25.57 -4.01 6.39
C TYR A 60 26.23 -5.30 5.88
N ALA A 61 26.70 -6.17 6.78
CA ALA A 61 27.23 -7.48 6.44
C ALA A 61 26.15 -8.58 6.39
N GLY A 62 24.87 -8.25 6.61
CA GLY A 62 23.76 -9.20 6.57
C GLY A 62 23.52 -9.97 7.89
N VAL A 63 24.21 -9.62 8.98
CA VAL A 63 23.93 -10.20 10.31
C VAL A 63 22.65 -9.59 10.87
N ARG A 64 21.66 -10.41 11.25
CA ARG A 64 20.39 -9.96 11.85
C ARG A 64 20.64 -9.36 13.24
N LEU A 65 20.12 -8.15 13.46
CA LEU A 65 20.16 -7.43 14.73
C LEU A 65 18.91 -7.72 15.57
N TRP A 66 17.73 -7.54 14.98
CA TRP A 66 16.44 -7.81 15.61
C TRP A 66 15.34 -8.05 14.58
N ASP A 67 14.22 -8.62 15.02
CA ASP A 67 13.03 -8.94 14.24
C ASP A 67 11.77 -8.60 15.08
N ALA A 68 10.85 -7.84 14.51
CA ALA A 68 9.64 -7.37 15.16
C ALA A 68 8.39 -7.81 14.37
N PRO A 69 7.58 -8.74 14.90
CA PRO A 69 6.38 -9.20 14.22
C PRO A 69 5.19 -8.23 14.38
N PHE A 70 4.36 -8.16 13.36
CA PHE A 70 3.12 -7.41 13.28
C PHE A 70 2.01 -8.32 12.75
N HIS A 71 1.04 -8.69 13.59
CA HIS A 71 -0.14 -9.42 13.11
C HIS A 71 -1.03 -8.57 12.18
N ALA A 72 -0.88 -7.24 12.23
CA ALA A 72 -1.49 -6.28 11.31
C ALA A 72 -0.70 -6.20 9.99
N LYS A 73 -1.35 -5.74 8.92
CA LYS A 73 -0.69 -5.39 7.66
C LYS A 73 -0.01 -4.04 7.82
N ILE A 74 1.30 -3.95 7.58
CA ILE A 74 2.04 -2.69 7.59
C ILE A 74 1.71 -1.96 6.30
N LEU A 75 1.18 -0.74 6.43
CA LEU A 75 0.87 0.12 5.31
C LEU A 75 2.02 1.09 5.05
N SER A 76 2.62 1.68 6.08
CA SER A 76 3.75 2.60 5.91
C SER A 76 4.65 2.59 7.14
N TRP A 77 5.84 3.12 6.98
CA TRP A 77 6.81 3.23 8.05
C TRP A 77 7.83 4.35 7.80
N GLN A 78 8.36 4.90 8.87
CA GLN A 78 9.41 5.93 8.84
C GLN A 78 10.41 5.71 9.97
N VAL A 79 11.66 6.11 9.72
CA VAL A 79 12.71 6.14 10.74
C VAL A 79 12.98 7.60 11.10
N ALA A 80 13.00 7.92 12.39
CA ALA A 80 13.37 9.26 12.86
C ALA A 80 14.14 9.16 14.19
N GLY A 81 15.39 9.60 14.18
CA GLY A 81 16.29 9.46 15.32
C GLY A 81 16.43 7.99 15.70
N ASP A 82 16.11 7.67 16.96
CA ASP A 82 16.21 6.33 17.55
C ASP A 82 14.92 5.49 17.43
N PHE A 83 13.98 5.94 16.60
CA PHE A 83 12.63 5.39 16.54
C PHE A 83 12.24 4.92 15.13
N VAL A 84 11.45 3.86 15.08
CA VAL A 84 10.73 3.41 13.89
C VAL A 84 9.24 3.58 14.14
N PHE A 85 8.59 4.37 13.30
CA PHE A 85 7.16 4.58 13.31
C PHE A 85 6.51 3.71 12.24
N VAL A 86 5.49 2.96 12.61
CA VAL A 86 4.83 1.99 11.75
C VAL A 86 3.34 2.29 11.74
N PHE A 87 2.80 2.59 10.57
CA PHE A 87 1.37 2.70 10.34
C PHE A 87 0.87 1.36 9.78
N SER A 88 -0.06 0.74 10.49
CA SER A 88 -0.58 -0.58 10.15
C SER A 88 -2.11 -0.60 10.22
N LYS A 89 -2.69 -1.62 9.58
CA LYS A 89 -4.13 -1.90 9.61
C LYS A 89 -4.32 -3.35 10.00
N ASP A 90 -5.26 -3.63 10.90
CA ASP A 90 -5.61 -5.02 11.18
C ASP A 90 -6.04 -5.73 9.89
N ARG A 91 -5.81 -7.04 9.81
CA ARG A 91 -6.07 -7.79 8.56
C ARG A 91 -7.55 -7.84 8.18
N LYS A 92 -8.46 -7.58 9.13
CA LYS A 92 -9.90 -7.43 8.87
C LYS A 92 -10.27 -6.05 8.32
N GLY A 93 -9.34 -5.10 8.35
CA GLY A 93 -9.54 -3.75 7.86
C GLY A 93 -10.45 -2.87 8.71
N THR A 94 -10.63 -3.21 9.99
CA THR A 94 -11.51 -2.52 10.94
C THR A 94 -10.82 -1.46 11.78
N LYS A 95 -9.51 -1.56 11.96
CA LYS A 95 -8.72 -0.67 12.82
C LYS A 95 -7.36 -0.39 12.22
N THR A 96 -6.90 0.84 12.40
CA THR A 96 -5.51 1.22 12.14
C THR A 96 -4.76 1.30 13.45
N TYR A 97 -3.43 1.30 13.36
CA TYR A 97 -2.56 1.58 14.49
C TYR A 97 -1.36 2.38 14.03
N ILE A 98 -0.89 3.27 14.90
CA ILE A 98 0.46 3.81 14.84
C ILE A 98 1.28 3.20 15.97
N THR A 99 2.40 2.60 15.60
CA THR A 99 3.30 1.88 16.51
C THR A 99 4.67 2.54 16.49
N CYS A 100 5.27 2.71 17.66
CA CYS A 100 6.62 3.22 17.81
C CYS A 100 7.51 2.11 18.39
N LEU A 101 8.58 1.78 17.67
CA LEU A 101 9.61 0.83 18.11
C LEU A 101 10.93 1.56 18.37
N ASN A 102 11.72 1.01 19.30
CA ASN A 102 13.12 1.39 19.44
C ASN A 102 13.93 0.81 18.25
N ARG A 103 14.64 1.67 17.51
CA ARG A 103 15.30 1.27 16.25
C ARG A 103 16.48 0.30 16.43
N TYR A 104 17.09 0.27 17.61
CA TYR A 104 18.27 -0.57 17.86
C TYR A 104 17.92 -1.96 18.37
N THR A 105 16.71 -2.13 18.92
CA THR A 105 16.30 -3.36 19.60
C THR A 105 15.02 -3.98 19.03
N GLY A 106 14.25 -3.23 18.24
CA GLY A 106 12.93 -3.63 17.78
C GLY A 106 11.86 -3.63 18.89
N ALA A 107 12.21 -3.22 20.12
CA ALA A 107 11.30 -3.24 21.25
C ALA A 107 10.15 -2.25 21.08
N LEU A 108 8.93 -2.69 21.37
CA LEU A 108 7.74 -1.84 21.40
C LEU A 108 7.88 -0.76 22.49
N ILE A 109 7.75 0.50 22.10
CA ILE A 109 7.71 1.63 23.03
C ILE A 109 6.27 2.00 23.34
N TRP A 110 5.47 2.20 22.29
CA TRP A 110 4.03 2.46 22.43
C TRP A 110 3.27 2.11 21.15
N GLN A 111 1.96 1.92 21.30
CA GLN A 111 1.01 1.76 20.20
C GLN A 111 -0.27 2.54 20.50
N LYS A 112 -0.85 3.16 19.47
CA LYS A 112 -2.16 3.84 19.53
C LYS A 112 -3.03 3.40 18.35
N PRO A 113 -4.36 3.29 18.54
CA PRO A 113 -5.30 3.08 17.43
C PRO A 113 -5.36 4.30 16.49
#